data_AF-A0A3S3VAK5-F1
#
_entry.id   AF-A0A3S3VAK5-F1
#
_cell.length_a   1.000
_cell.length_b   1.000
_cell.length_c   1.000
_cell.angle_alpha   90.00
_cell.angle_beta   90.00
_cell.angle_gamma   90.00
#
_symmetry.space_group_name_H-M   'P 1'
#
loop_
_entity.id
_entity.type
_entity.pdbx_description
1 polymer ?
#
loop_
_entity_poly.entity_id
_entity_poly.type
_entity_poly.pdbx_seq_one_letter_code
_entity_poly.pdbx_strand_id
1 'polypeptide(L)' 'MPFNSDTYYANKAARIAYEWIAKAKDVKRRAAIGDAYPWEIERIPSMVKVARSEMRSSLFYRKLNDERKARKRNPK' A
#
# COMPACT_ATOMS: atom_id res chain seq x y z
N MET A 1 -14.47 -21.77 3.10
CA MET A 1 -14.93 -20.41 2.72
C MET A 1 -14.48 -20.12 1.28
N PRO A 2 -15.32 -19.53 0.42
CA PRO A 2 -14.91 -19.16 -0.93
C PRO A 2 -13.81 -18.08 -0.88
N PHE A 3 -12.74 -18.26 -1.64
CA PHE A 3 -11.65 -17.29 -1.75
C PHE A 3 -12.17 -15.97 -2.32
N ASN A 4 -11.97 -14.88 -1.58
CA ASN A 4 -12.28 -13.53 -2.05
C ASN A 4 -10.99 -12.83 -2.49
N SER A 5 -10.73 -12.90 -3.80
CA SER A 5 -9.60 -12.26 -4.47
C SER A 5 -9.46 -10.79 -4.10
N ASP A 6 -10.57 -10.05 -4.03
CA ASP A 6 -10.56 -8.61 -3.80
C ASP A 6 -10.03 -8.29 -2.40
N THR A 7 -10.47 -9.05 -1.38
CA THR A 7 -9.92 -8.88 -0.02
C THR A 7 -8.45 -9.26 0.07
N TYR A 8 -8.03 -10.30 -0.66
CA TYR A 8 -6.62 -10.71 -0.69
C TYR A 8 -5.74 -9.62 -1.29
N TYR A 9 -6.09 -9.11 -2.47
CA TYR A 9 -5.33 -8.05 -3.12
C TYR A 9 -5.35 -6.74 -2.35
N ALA A 10 -6.49 -6.38 -1.72
CA ALA A 10 -6.58 -5.23 -0.85
C ALA A 10 -5.59 -5.29 0.32
N ASN A 11 -5.51 -6.43 1.00
CA ASN A 11 -4.62 -6.62 2.14
C ASN A 11 -3.16 -6.71 1.70
N LYS A 12 -2.88 -7.36 0.57
CA LYS A 12 -1.53 -7.43 -0.01
C LYS A 12 -1.01 -6.02 -0.33
N ALA A 13 -1.80 -5.21 -1.04
CA ALA A 13 -1.42 -3.85 -1.41
C ALA A 13 -1.22 -2.96 -0.16
N ALA A 14 -2.10 -3.08 0.84
CA ALA A 14 -1.94 -2.36 2.11
C ALA A 14 -0.62 -2.72 2.81
N ARG A 15 -0.27 -4.01 2.88
CA ARG A 15 0.99 -4.48 3.48
C ARG A 15 2.20 -3.88 2.75
N ILE A 16 2.22 -3.96 1.42
CA ILE A 16 3.31 -3.40 0.61
C ILE A 16 3.42 -1.88 0.82
N ALA A 17 2.30 -1.15 0.90
CA ALA A 17 2.30 0.28 1.18
C ALA A 17 2.97 0.61 2.52
N TYR A 18 2.65 -0.14 3.59
CA TYR A 18 3.26 0.04 4.90
C TYR A 18 4.74 -0.31 4.91
N GLU A 19 5.16 -1.36 4.22
CA GLU A 19 6.57 -1.73 4.09
C GLU A 19 7.38 -0.61 3.42
N TRP A 20 6.86 0.00 2.35
CA TRP A 20 7.54 1.12 1.69
C TRP A 20 7.59 2.39 2.54
N ILE A 21 6.53 2.69 3.29
CA ILE A 21 6.54 3.82 4.24
C ILE A 21 7.53 3.56 5.36
N ALA A 22 7.59 2.34 5.89
CA ALA A 22 8.54 1.96 6.94
C ALA A 22 9.99 2.11 6.45
N LYS A 23 10.30 1.63 5.24
CA LYS A 23 11.61 1.82 4.60
C LYS A 23 11.96 3.30 4.43
N ALA A 24 11.02 4.11 3.94
CA ALA A 24 11.25 5.54 3.76
C ALA A 24 11.53 6.27 5.10
N LYS A 25 10.81 5.89 6.16
CA LYS A 25 11.05 6.41 7.52
C LYS A 25 12.40 5.96 8.07
N ASP A 26 12.79 4.72 7.82
CA ASP A 26 14.09 4.19 8.27
C ASP A 26 15.26 4.93 7.61
N VAL A 27 15.21 5.11 6.27
CA VAL A 27 16.22 5.89 5.55
C VAL A 27 16.27 7.32 6.07
N LYS A 28 15.11 7.96 6.31
CA LYS A 28 15.05 9.31 6.90
C LYS A 28 15.71 9.35 8.28
N ARG A 29 15.50 8.34 9.11
CA ARG A 29 16.10 8.22 10.44
C ARG A 29 17.62 8.05 10.34
N ARG A 30 18.10 7.16 9.48
CA ARG A 30 19.53 6.95 9.23
C ARG A 30 20.21 8.20 8.68
N ALA A 31 19.54 8.92 7.78
CA ALA A 31 20.03 10.19 7.26
C ALA A 31 20.20 11.25 8.35
N ALA A 32 19.32 11.28 9.36
CA ALA A 32 19.40 12.23 10.46
C ALA A 32 20.61 12.00 11.39
N ILE A 33 21.12 10.76 11.46
CA ILE A 33 22.31 10.40 12.26
C ILE A 33 23.59 10.31 11.43
N GLY A 34 23.53 10.63 10.12
CA GLY A 34 24.67 10.56 9.21
C GLY A 34 25.03 9.14 8.72
N ASP A 35 24.13 8.15 8.93
CA ASP A 35 24.35 6.73 8.62
C ASP A 35 23.55 6.26 7.37
N ALA A 36 23.31 7.18 6.43
CA ALA A 36 22.64 6.88 5.16
C ALA A 36 23.47 7.36 3.98
N TYR A 37 23.48 6.57 2.91
CA TYR A 37 24.14 6.97 1.68
C TYR A 37 23.30 8.01 0.92
N PRO A 38 23.92 8.94 0.17
CA PRO A 38 23.19 9.94 -0.61
C PRO A 38 22.12 9.34 -1.55
N TRP A 39 22.45 8.23 -2.22
CA TRP A 39 21.53 7.53 -3.13
C TRP A 39 20.31 6.92 -2.42
N GLU A 40 20.39 6.63 -1.12
CA GLU A 40 19.25 6.16 -0.34
C GLU A 40 18.28 7.32 -0.07
N ILE A 41 18.82 8.48 0.30
CA ILE A 41 18.07 9.69 0.60
C ILE A 41 17.32 10.17 -0.65
N GLU A 42 17.98 10.19 -1.81
CA GLU A 42 17.38 10.55 -3.10
C GLU A 42 16.23 9.62 -3.51
N ARG A 43 16.21 8.37 -3.01
CA ARG A 43 15.13 7.41 -3.29
C ARG A 43 13.91 7.57 -2.39
N ILE A 44 13.98 8.32 -1.29
CA ILE A 44 12.84 8.52 -0.37
C ILE A 44 11.56 8.97 -1.11
N PRO A 45 11.58 9.97 -2.02
CA PRO A 45 10.39 10.38 -2.76
C PRO A 45 9.78 9.24 -3.58
N SER A 46 10.62 8.40 -4.21
CA SER A 46 10.17 7.24 -4.96
C SER A 46 9.53 6.18 -4.06
N MET A 47 10.11 5.90 -2.88
CA MET A 47 9.51 4.99 -1.90
C MET A 47 8.12 5.47 -1.45
N VAL A 48 7.99 6.78 -1.18
CA VAL A 48 6.72 7.40 -0.80
C VAL A 48 5.71 7.33 -1.95
N LYS A 49 6.15 7.55 -3.20
CA LYS A 49 5.31 7.45 -4.39
C LYS A 49 4.75 6.03 -4.56
N VAL A 50 5.59 5.01 -4.42
CA VAL A 50 5.17 3.60 -4.49
C VAL A 50 4.18 3.29 -3.38
N ALA A 51 4.45 3.68 -2.13
CA ALA A 51 3.54 3.45 -1.02
C ALA A 51 2.15 4.08 -1.24
N ARG A 52 2.09 5.31 -1.77
CA ARG A 52 0.82 5.97 -2.11
C ARG A 52 0.07 5.22 -3.20
N SER A 53 0.79 4.73 -4.21
CA SER A 53 0.20 3.92 -5.29
C SER A 53 -0.42 2.63 -4.75
N GLU A 54 0.30 1.92 -3.91
CA GLU A 54 -0.17 0.67 -3.29
C GLU A 54 -1.37 0.89 -2.36
N MET A 55 -1.36 2.00 -1.61
CA MET A 55 -2.52 2.36 -0.78
C MET A 55 -3.76 2.65 -1.64
N ARG A 56 -3.59 3.31 -2.79
CA ARG A 56 -4.68 3.53 -3.75
C ARG A 56 -5.20 2.21 -4.32
N SER A 57 -4.33 1.28 -4.69
CA SER A 57 -4.72 -0.06 -5.13
C SER A 57 -5.50 -0.80 -4.04
N SER A 58 -5.08 -0.72 -2.78
CA SER A 58 -5.81 -1.31 -1.65
C SER A 58 -7.24 -0.77 -1.54
N LEU A 59 -7.40 0.55 -1.61
CA LEU A 59 -8.72 1.20 -1.57
C LEU A 59 -9.59 0.80 -2.77
N PHE A 60 -9.00 0.69 -3.95
CA PHE A 60 -9.69 0.25 -5.16
C PHE A 60 -10.28 -1.17 -5.00
N TYR A 61 -9.48 -2.14 -4.54
CA TYR A 61 -9.97 -3.50 -4.32
C TYR A 61 -11.04 -3.58 -3.21
N ARG A 62 -10.93 -2.76 -2.18
CA ARG A 62 -11.98 -2.67 -1.14
C ARG A 62 -13.30 -2.17 -1.73
N LYS A 63 -13.24 -1.11 -2.55
CA LYS A 63 -14.41 -0.55 -3.22
C LYS A 63 -15.09 -1.58 -4.13
N LEU A 64 -14.31 -2.32 -4.93
CA LEU A 64 -14.83 -3.40 -5.77
C LEU A 64 -15.57 -4.49 -4.97
N ASN A 65 -15.00 -4.89 -3.84
CA ASN A 65 -15.62 -5.88 -2.97
C ASN A 65 -16.96 -5.38 -2.39
N ASP A 66 -17.02 -4.10 -1.99
CA ASP A 66 -18.22 -3.49 -1.44
C ASP A 66 -19.32 -3.34 -2.49
N GLU A 67 -18.97 -2.93 -3.71
CA GLU A 67 -19.89 -2.92 -4.86
C GLU A 67 -20.42 -4.32 -5.18
N ARG A 68 -19.56 -5.35 -5.14
CA ARG A 68 -19.95 -6.75 -5.37
C ARG A 68 -20.93 -7.24 -4.30
N LYS A 69 -20.69 -6.89 -3.03
CA LYS A 69 -21.62 -7.20 -1.93
C LYS A 69 -22.94 -6.46 -2.07
N ALA A 70 -22.92 -5.20 -2.48
CA ALA A 70 -24.14 -4.41 -2.71
C ALA A 70 -25.02 -5.03 -3.81
N ARG A 71 -24.43 -5.47 -4.92
CA ARG A 71 -25.14 -6.18 -6.00
C ARG A 71 -25.75 -7.50 -5.52
N LYS A 72 -25.05 -8.26 -4.67
CA LYS A 72 -25.60 -9.50 -4.10
C LYS A 72 -26.78 -9.27 -3.16
N ARG A 73 -26.84 -8.12 -2.48
CA ARG A 73 -27.92 -7.78 -1.54
C ARG A 73 -29.19 -7.32 -2.26
N ASN A 74 -29.04 -6.65 -3.41
CA ASN A 74 -30.15 -6.24 -4.28
C ASN A 74 -30.01 -6.88 -5.68
N PRO A 75 -30.30 -8.17 -5.83
CA PRO A 75 -30.45 -8.77 -7.15
C PRO A 75 -31.69 -8.14 -7.80
N LYS A 76 -31.50 -7.41 -8.89
CA LYS A 76 -32.62 -7.05 -9.78
C LYS A 76 -33.18 -8.31 -10.43
#